data_AF-A0A422Z3X6-F1
#
_entry.id   AF-A0A422Z3X6-F1
#
_cell.length_a   1.000
_cell.length_b   1.000
_cell.length_c   1.000
_cell.angle_alpha   90.00
_cell.angle_beta   90.00
_cell.angle_gamma   90.00
#
_symmetry.space_group_name_H-M   'P 1'
#
loop_
_entity.id
_entity.type
_entity.pdbx_description
1 polymer ?
#
loop_
_entity_poly.entity_id
_entity_poly.type
_entity_poly.pdbx_seq_one_letter_code
_entity_poly.pdbx_strand_id
1 'polypeptide(L)' 'MKFIKLSQRGTVERQGKYGWEPETVYEPVFVAAGHIVSMYFAGLTILKMTSGERIDVKETPEEIIAMLAEGAAK' A
#
# COMPACT_ATOMS: atom_id res chain seq x y z
N MET A 1 -15.09 11.84 -3.38
CA MET A 1 -14.03 10.85 -3.67
C MET A 1 -13.23 10.63 -2.41
N LYS A 2 -13.14 9.40 -1.91
CA LYS A 2 -12.48 9.10 -0.63
C LYS A 2 -11.01 8.75 -0.87
N PHE A 3 -10.12 9.36 -0.10
CA PHE A 3 -8.71 8.99 -0.07
C PHE A 3 -8.41 8.20 1.20
N ILE A 4 -7.64 7.14 1.07
CA ILE A 4 -7.11 6.35 2.18
C ILE A 4 -5.59 6.49 2.20
N LYS A 5 -5.01 6.58 3.40
CA LYS A 5 -3.57 6.59 3.61
C LYS A 5 -3.12 5.16 3.88
N LEU A 6 -2.23 4.64 3.05
CA LEU A 6 -1.66 3.30 3.15
C LEU A 6 -0.14 3.39 3.28
N SER A 7 0.48 2.27 3.65
CA SER A 7 1.92 2.17 3.84
C SER A 7 2.51 1.34 2.70
N GLN A 8 2.94 1.99 1.63
CA GLN A 8 3.53 1.35 0.46
C GLN A 8 4.92 0.81 0.79
N ARG A 9 5.19 -0.43 0.40
CA ARG A 9 6.52 -1.01 0.45
C ARG A 9 7.43 -0.30 -0.55
N GLY A 10 8.50 0.29 -0.05
CA GLY A 10 9.68 0.70 -0.80
C GLY A 10 10.87 -0.21 -0.48
N THR A 11 11.88 -0.17 -1.34
CA THR A 11 13.19 -0.75 -1.05
C THR A 11 14.22 0.33 -1.25
N VAL A 12 15.05 0.54 -0.23
CA VAL A 12 16.17 1.49 -0.28
C VAL A 12 17.47 0.75 -0.08
N GLU A 13 18.51 1.20 -0.76
CA GLU A 13 19.86 0.70 -0.55
C GLU A 13 20.50 1.52 0.57
N ARG A 14 20.92 0.86 1.66
CA ARG A 14 21.63 1.50 2.76
C ARG A 14 23.07 1.00 2.81
N GLN A 15 24.02 1.90 3.08
CA GLN A 15 25.40 1.51 3.25
C GLN A 15 25.59 0.77 4.59
N GLY A 16 25.78 -0.55 4.51
CA GLY A 16 26.11 -1.43 5.61
C GLY A 16 27.62 -1.58 5.82
N LYS A 17 28.01 -2.52 6.69
CA LYS A 17 29.42 -2.74 7.04
C LYS A 17 30.24 -3.30 5.88
N TYR A 18 29.60 -4.05 4.97
CA TYR A 18 30.28 -4.79 3.90
C TYR A 18 29.85 -4.36 2.49
N GLY A 19 29.02 -3.33 2.35
CA GLY A 19 28.49 -2.88 1.06
C GLY A 19 27.11 -2.26 1.18
N TRP A 20 26.46 -2.04 0.04
CA TRP A 20 25.05 -1.64 0.01
C TRP A 20 24.18 -2.84 0.36
N GLU A 21 23.27 -2.65 1.31
CA GLU A 21 22.33 -3.66 1.79
C GLU A 21 20.90 -3.15 1.55
N PRO A 22 20.01 -3.98 0.97
CA PRO A 22 18.63 -3.58 0.74
C PRO A 22 17.86 -3.57 2.06
N GLU A 23 17.22 -2.44 2.35
CA GLU A 23 16.33 -2.23 3.50
C GLU A 23 14.91 -2.00 3.00
N THR A 24 13.94 -2.74 3.57
CA THR A 24 12.52 -2.51 3.27
C THR A 24 12.01 -1.35 4.11
N VAL A 25 11.48 -0.33 3.44
CA VAL A 25 10.86 0.84 4.07
C VAL A 25 9.39 0.90 3.71
N TYR A 26 8.61 1.60 4.54
CA TYR A 26 7.19 1.80 4.29
C TYR A 26 6.91 3.30 4.16
N GLU A 27 6.57 3.71 2.94
CA GLU A 27 6.31 5.09 2.60
C GLU A 27 4.79 5.36 2.60
N PRO A 28 4.33 6.50 3.15
CA PRO A 28 2.92 6.82 3.14
C PRO A 28 2.45 7.14 1.71
N VAL A 29 1.47 6.38 1.22
CA VAL A 29 0.81 6.62 -0.07
C VAL A 29 -0.67 6.97 0.13
N PHE A 30 -1.18 7.90 -0.65
CA PHE A 30 -2.59 8.31 -0.61
C PHE A 30 -3.32 7.80 -1.84
N VAL A 31 -4.25 6.87 -1.63
CA VAL A 31 -4.94 6.16 -2.70
C VAL A 31 -6.40 6.60 -2.74
N ALA A 32 -6.89 6.96 -3.93
CA ALA A 32 -8.31 7.17 -4.14
C ALA A 32 -9.03 5.81 -4.14
N ALA A 33 -9.95 5.62 -3.20
CA ALA A 33 -10.72 4.38 -3.03
C ALA A 33 -11.39 3.90 -4.34
N GLY A 34 -11.96 4.83 -5.10
CA GLY A 34 -12.63 4.53 -6.37
C GLY A 34 -11.69 4.13 -7.51
N HIS A 35 -10.37 4.22 -7.33
CA HIS A 35 -9.39 3.81 -8.33
C HIS A 35 -8.80 2.43 -8.03
N ILE A 36 -9.18 1.80 -6.92
CA ILE A 36 -8.77 0.43 -6.60
C ILE A 36 -9.66 -0.52 -7.42
N VAL A 37 -9.06 -1.29 -8.31
CA VAL A 37 -9.76 -2.27 -9.16
C VAL A 37 -9.89 -3.60 -8.45
N SER A 38 -8.81 -4.03 -7.80
CA SER A 38 -8.76 -5.32 -7.08
C SER A 38 -7.63 -5.29 -6.06
N MET A 39 -7.76 -6.12 -5.02
CA MET A 39 -6.72 -6.36 -4.04
C MET A 39 -6.58 -7.86 -3.76
N TYR A 40 -5.37 -8.33 -3.47
CA TYR A 40 -5.13 -9.70 -3.02
C TYR A 40 -3.93 -9.77 -2.08
N PHE A 41 -3.89 -10.78 -1.22
CA PHE A 41 -2.87 -10.94 -0.19
C PHE A 41 -1.85 -12.03 -0.58
N ALA A 42 -0.56 -11.70 -0.54
CA ALA A 42 0.55 -12.60 -0.83
C ALA A 42 1.74 -12.34 0.12
N GLY A 43 1.46 -12.17 1.42
CA GLY A 43 2.41 -11.72 2.44
C GLY A 43 2.39 -10.19 2.65
N LEU A 44 2.12 -9.45 1.58
CA LEU A 44 1.65 -8.06 1.59
C LEU A 44 0.39 -7.96 0.74
N THR A 45 -0.38 -6.90 0.94
CA THR A 45 -1.56 -6.66 0.09
C THR A 45 -1.13 -5.96 -1.18
N ILE A 46 -1.49 -6.51 -2.32
CA ILE A 46 -1.17 -5.95 -3.63
C ILE A 46 -2.45 -5.30 -4.18
N LEU A 47 -2.39 -3.99 -4.39
CA LEU A 47 -3.49 -3.22 -4.98
C LEU A 47 -3.24 -3.02 -6.46
N LYS A 48 -4.25 -3.32 -7.28
CA LYS A 48 -4.26 -2.97 -8.70
C LYS A 48 -5.11 -1.72 -8.91
N MET A 49 -4.51 -0.70 -9.49
CA MET A 49 -5.14 0.58 -9.76
C MET A 49 -5.79 0.62 -11.14
N THR A 50 -6.73 1.55 -11.35
CA THR A 50 -7.34 1.81 -12.68
C THR A 50 -6.32 2.31 -13.70
N SER A 51 -5.23 2.93 -13.25
CA SER A 51 -4.07 3.30 -14.09
C SER A 51 -3.28 2.10 -14.61
N GLY A 52 -3.52 0.89 -14.09
CA GLY A 52 -2.71 -0.30 -14.35
C GLY A 52 -1.51 -0.45 -13.40
N GLU A 53 -1.25 0.54 -12.55
CA GLU A 53 -0.22 0.49 -11.53
C GLU A 53 -0.53 -0.57 -10.47
N ARG A 54 0.53 -1.20 -9.95
CA ARG A 54 0.46 -2.14 -8.84
C ARG A 54 1.28 -1.58 -7.69
N ILE A 55 0.67 -1.47 -6.52
CA ILE A 55 1.35 -1.04 -5.29
C ILE A 55 1.20 -2.13 -4.23
N ASP A 56 2.31 -2.40 -3.54
CA ASP A 56 2.36 -3.34 -2.45
C ASP A 56 2.25 -2.56 -1.15
N VAL A 57 1.28 -2.90 -0.30
CA VAL A 57 1.01 -2.19 0.94
C VAL A 57 1.06 -3.12 2.14
N LYS A 58 1.38 -2.55 3.30
CA LYS A 58 1.52 -3.28 4.58
C LYS A 58 0.17 -3.71 5.15
N GLU A 59 -0.85 -2.90 4.95
CA GLU A 59 -2.20 -3.12 5.47
C GLU A 59 -2.83 -4.37 4.86
N THR A 60 -3.63 -5.11 5.62
CA THR A 60 -4.35 -6.29 5.10
C THR A 60 -5.58 -5.88 4.27
N PRO A 61 -6.13 -6.77 3.41
CA PRO A 61 -7.36 -6.46 2.69
C PRO A 61 -8.52 -6.07 3.63
N GLU A 62 -8.63 -6.70 4.79
CA GLU A 62 -9.67 -6.43 5.79
C GLU A 62 -9.51 -5.03 6.41
N GLU A 63 -8.29 -4.64 6.75
CA GLU A 63 -8.00 -3.29 7.27
C GLU A 63 -8.35 -2.22 6.22
N ILE A 64 -8.00 -2.47 4.95
CA ILE A 64 -8.34 -1.56 3.85
C ILE A 64 -9.87 -1.48 3.68
N ILE A 65 -10.58 -2.60 3.73
CA ILE A 65 -12.05 -2.62 3.65
C ILE A 65 -12.68 -1.85 4.82
N ALA A 66 -12.18 -2.02 6.05
CA ALA A 66 -12.63 -1.25 7.20
C ALA A 66 -12.38 0.25 7.01
N MET A 67 -11.17 0.62 6.57
CA MET A 67 -10.83 2.01 6.24
C MET A 67 -11.71 2.57 5.12
N LEU A 68 -12.19 1.75 4.18
CA LEU A 68 -13.15 2.15 3.14
C LEU A 68 -14.56 2.36 3.73
N ALA A 69 -15.00 1.48 4.61
CA ALA A 69 -16.32 1.51 5.24
C ALA A 69 -16.50 2.65 6.26
N GLU A 70 -15.50 2.94 7.10
CA GLU A 70 -15.59 3.93 8.20
C GLU A 70 -15.91 5.37 7.74
N GLY A 71 -15.67 5.70 6.48
CA GLY A 71 -15.98 7.02 5.91
C GLY A 71 -17.20 7.04 5.01
N ALA A 72 -17.94 5.93 4.93
CA ALA A 72 -19.27 5.89 4.32
C ALA A 72 -20.38 6.22 5.33
N ALA A 73 -20.06 6.22 6.63
CA ALA A 73 -20.95 6.64 7.70
C ALA A 73 -20.79 8.14 7.97
N LYS A 74 -21.32 8.99 7.09
CA LYS A 74 -21.70 10.38 7.39
C LYS A 74 -22.78 10.84 6.45
#